data_AF-A0A971SS71-F1
#
_entry.id   AF-A0A971SS71-F1
#
_cell.length_a   1.000
_cell.length_b   1.000
_cell.length_c   1.000
_cell.angle_alpha   90.00
_cell.angle_beta   90.00
_cell.angle_gamma   90.00
#
_symmetry.space_group_name_H-M   'P 1'
#
loop_
_entity.id
_entity.type
_entity.pdbx_description
1 polymer ?
#
loop_
_entity_poly.entity_id
_entity_poly.type
_entity_poly.pdbx_seq_one_letter_code
_entity_poly.pdbx_strand_id
1 'polypeptide(L)'
;MKWFLRIAVSLVVFYGAFMYASLQMEGGIWLIILPAIAMVSLALIFIGEIKGLKYHPMAYVGGFLGAILGLVIGSLLGYVLLRLEGGIFLFILINSLFAYLGYTVGLAWGKELGDLPMFQRRGTSEHPRRKILDTSVIIDGRVPDICDAGFIEGVLVAPQFILNELQHIADSSDPLKRARGRRGLDILNRLQKNPQVQFEILDKDFPKIKEVDSKLIALAKEIEADVLTNDFNLNKVAQIQGVNVLNINQLANAVKPIVLPGESLSVTIAKQGKEKGQGVAYLEDGTMVVVEQGEYLLNKSIEVTVTSILQTPAGRMIFAAPKTNGG
;
A
#
# COMPACT_ATOMS: atom_id res chain seq x y z
N MET A 1 -24.04 7.38 -3.09
CA MET A 1 -24.75 7.81 -1.86
C MET A 1 -24.90 9.33 -1.67
N LYS A 2 -24.06 10.20 -2.27
CA LYS A 2 -24.15 11.67 -2.11
C LYS A 2 -25.33 12.37 -2.83
N TRP A 3 -26.01 11.70 -3.77
CA TRP A 3 -27.06 12.33 -4.57
C TRP A 3 -28.43 12.35 -3.87
N PHE A 4 -28.78 11.30 -3.13
CA PHE A 4 -30.08 11.16 -2.44
C PHE A 4 -30.27 12.21 -1.33
N LEU A 5 -29.20 12.47 -0.58
CA LEU A 5 -29.14 13.47 0.49
C LEU A 5 -29.39 14.89 -0.01
N ARG A 6 -28.89 15.19 -1.21
CA ARG A 6 -28.97 16.50 -1.86
C ARG A 6 -30.34 16.72 -2.52
N ILE A 7 -30.92 15.63 -3.04
CA ILE A 7 -32.33 15.61 -3.46
C ILE A 7 -33.23 15.92 -2.25
N ALA A 8 -32.98 15.31 -1.09
CA ALA A 8 -33.77 15.56 0.11
C ALA A 8 -33.69 17.04 0.60
N VAL A 9 -32.49 17.63 0.68
CA VAL A 9 -32.34 19.06 1.06
C VAL A 9 -32.98 19.97 0.02
N SER A 10 -32.77 19.68 -1.27
CA SER A 10 -33.37 20.48 -2.33
C SER A 10 -34.90 20.41 -2.32
N LEU A 11 -35.48 19.24 -2.00
CA LEU A 11 -36.93 19.08 -1.85
C LEU A 11 -37.47 19.85 -0.64
N VAL A 12 -36.74 19.87 0.48
CA VAL A 12 -37.15 20.62 1.68
C VAL A 12 -37.09 22.13 1.45
N VAL A 13 -36.02 22.63 0.81
CA VAL A 13 -35.88 24.05 0.47
C VAL A 13 -36.90 24.46 -0.59
N PHE A 14 -37.13 23.62 -1.60
CA PHE A 14 -38.18 23.83 -2.61
C PHE A 14 -39.57 23.88 -1.96
N TYR A 15 -39.89 22.92 -1.09
CA TYR A 15 -41.17 22.85 -0.41
C TYR A 15 -41.39 24.04 0.53
N GLY A 16 -40.35 24.46 1.26
CA GLY A 16 -40.41 25.66 2.11
C GLY A 16 -40.64 26.94 1.31
N ALA A 17 -39.95 27.11 0.18
CA ALA A 17 -40.15 28.24 -0.72
C ALA A 17 -41.54 28.23 -1.39
N PHE A 18 -42.02 27.05 -1.77
CA PHE A 18 -43.35 26.84 -2.36
C PHE A 18 -44.47 27.16 -1.36
N MET A 19 -44.38 26.65 -0.13
CA MET A 19 -45.35 26.91 0.94
C MET A 19 -45.39 28.38 1.33
N TYR A 20 -44.24 29.06 1.35
CA TYR A 20 -44.16 30.50 1.58
C TYR A 20 -44.85 31.29 0.46
N ALA A 21 -44.56 30.96 -0.79
CA ALA A 21 -45.21 31.60 -1.94
C ALA A 21 -46.73 31.35 -1.97
N SER A 22 -47.19 30.15 -1.57
CA SER A 22 -48.62 29.81 -1.57
C SER A 22 -49.40 30.46 -0.42
N LEU A 23 -48.81 30.62 0.76
CA LEU A 23 -49.51 31.13 1.94
C LEU A 23 -49.48 32.66 2.05
N GLN A 24 -48.45 33.32 1.52
CA GLN A 24 -48.25 34.76 1.70
C GLN A 24 -48.41 35.61 0.44
N MET A 25 -48.20 35.04 -0.76
CA MET A 25 -48.10 35.85 -1.99
C MET A 25 -49.27 35.64 -2.96
N GLU A 26 -50.44 35.26 -2.45
CA GLU A 26 -51.71 35.07 -3.20
C GLU A 26 -51.54 34.39 -4.57
N GLY A 27 -50.69 33.35 -4.66
CA GLY A 27 -50.66 32.44 -5.80
C GLY A 27 -50.48 33.09 -7.18
N GLY A 28 -49.26 33.46 -7.54
CA GLY A 28 -48.93 33.99 -8.88
C GLY A 28 -47.61 33.46 -9.43
N ILE A 29 -46.97 34.22 -10.34
CA ILE A 29 -45.66 33.89 -10.95
C ILE A 29 -44.58 33.58 -9.89
N TRP A 30 -44.70 34.14 -8.69
CA TRP A 30 -43.82 33.89 -7.53
C TRP A 30 -43.78 32.44 -7.05
N LEU A 31 -44.84 31.65 -7.32
CA LEU A 31 -44.90 30.22 -7.01
C LEU A 31 -43.90 29.40 -7.84
N ILE A 32 -43.45 29.95 -8.97
CA ILE A 32 -42.49 29.32 -9.89
C ILE A 32 -41.10 29.95 -9.70
N ILE A 33 -41.04 31.28 -9.57
CA ILE A 33 -39.77 32.02 -9.51
C ILE A 33 -38.97 31.71 -8.23
N LEU A 34 -39.60 31.73 -7.05
CA LEU A 34 -38.90 31.49 -5.78
C LEU A 34 -38.29 30.09 -5.70
N PRO A 35 -39.03 29.01 -6.04
CA PRO A 35 -38.45 27.68 -6.06
C PRO A 35 -37.41 27.49 -7.18
N ALA A 36 -37.56 28.15 -8.33
CA ALA A 36 -36.57 28.11 -9.40
C ALA A 36 -35.25 28.78 -9.00
N ILE A 37 -35.29 29.94 -8.33
CA ILE A 37 -34.10 30.62 -7.80
C ILE A 37 -33.40 29.75 -6.75
N ALA A 38 -34.17 29.10 -5.86
CA ALA A 38 -33.63 28.18 -4.86
C ALA A 38 -32.97 26.95 -5.50
N MET A 39 -33.53 26.41 -6.59
CA MET A 39 -32.90 25.31 -7.33
C MET A 39 -31.65 25.74 -8.08
N VAL A 40 -31.64 26.93 -8.70
CA VAL A 40 -30.48 27.43 -9.46
C VAL A 40 -29.33 27.79 -8.52
N SER A 41 -29.58 28.40 -7.36
CA SER A 41 -28.53 28.69 -6.37
C SER A 41 -27.91 27.40 -5.83
N LEU A 42 -28.72 26.36 -5.59
CA LEU A 42 -28.26 25.04 -5.16
C LEU A 42 -27.49 24.30 -6.27
N ALA A 43 -27.88 24.48 -7.54
CA ALA A 43 -27.16 23.97 -8.70
C ALA A 43 -25.80 24.68 -8.92
N LEU A 44 -25.69 25.98 -8.62
CA LEU A 44 -24.41 26.70 -8.69
C LEU A 44 -23.44 26.25 -7.58
N ILE A 45 -23.95 26.02 -6.36
CA ILE A 45 -23.18 25.40 -5.27
C ILE A 45 -22.73 23.98 -5.66
N PHE A 46 -23.61 23.22 -6.32
CA PHE A 46 -23.33 21.88 -6.85
C PHE A 46 -22.19 21.87 -7.88
N ILE A 47 -22.17 22.85 -8.80
CA ILE A 47 -21.12 22.97 -9.83
C ILE A 47 -19.78 23.44 -9.22
N GLY A 48 -19.81 24.30 -8.21
CA GLY A 48 -18.60 24.80 -7.52
C GLY A 48 -17.84 23.72 -6.74
N GLU A 49 -18.54 22.76 -6.12
CA GLU A 49 -17.91 21.73 -5.29
C GLU A 49 -17.46 20.47 -6.07
N ILE A 50 -17.98 20.24 -7.28
CA ILE A 50 -17.59 19.09 -8.14
C ILE A 50 -16.11 19.13 -8.52
N LYS A 51 -15.45 20.30 -8.47
CA LYS A 51 -14.02 20.43 -8.82
C LYS A 51 -13.04 20.32 -7.63
N GLY A 52 -13.51 20.10 -6.40
CA GLY A 52 -12.63 20.17 -5.23
C GLY A 52 -13.10 19.40 -4.01
N LEU A 53 -13.15 18.07 -4.10
CA LEU A 53 -13.32 17.20 -2.92
C LEU A 53 -12.05 17.22 -2.07
N LYS A 54 -11.97 18.19 -1.13
CA LYS A 54 -10.82 18.37 -0.22
C LYS A 54 -10.90 17.52 1.06
N TYR A 55 -12.04 16.91 1.40
CA TYR A 55 -12.26 16.23 2.69
C TYR A 55 -12.77 14.79 2.57
N HIS A 56 -12.56 14.01 3.64
CA HIS A 56 -13.01 12.61 3.74
C HIS A 56 -14.56 12.49 3.64
N PRO A 57 -15.13 11.43 3.03
CA PRO A 57 -16.58 11.27 2.88
C PRO A 57 -17.38 11.39 4.20
N MET A 58 -16.79 10.99 5.32
CA MET A 58 -17.42 11.08 6.66
C MET A 58 -17.62 12.52 7.13
N ALA A 59 -16.76 13.47 6.74
CA ALA A 59 -16.94 14.89 7.04
C ALA A 59 -18.26 15.40 6.47
N TYR A 60 -18.56 15.06 5.22
CA TYR A 60 -19.80 15.47 4.56
C TYR A 60 -21.05 14.80 5.16
N VAL A 61 -20.93 13.56 5.66
CA VAL A 61 -22.03 12.89 6.38
C VAL A 61 -22.31 13.59 7.70
N GLY A 62 -21.26 13.92 8.46
CA GLY A 62 -21.39 14.69 9.69
C GLY A 62 -22.00 16.07 9.43
N GLY A 63 -21.53 16.79 8.41
CA GLY A 63 -22.06 18.09 8.00
C GLY A 63 -23.55 18.03 7.67
N PHE A 64 -24.00 16.99 6.97
CA PHE A 64 -25.41 16.82 6.67
C PHE A 64 -26.28 16.56 7.92
N LEU A 65 -25.86 15.65 8.80
CA LEU A 65 -26.58 15.37 10.04
C LEU A 65 -26.63 16.61 10.93
N GLY A 66 -25.53 17.35 11.01
CA GLY A 66 -25.45 18.63 11.71
C GLY A 66 -26.39 19.68 11.13
N ALA A 67 -26.49 19.81 9.81
CA ALA A 67 -27.41 20.75 9.15
C ALA A 67 -28.89 20.41 9.42
N ILE A 68 -29.26 19.13 9.42
CA ILE A 68 -30.62 18.70 9.81
C ILE A 68 -30.92 19.09 11.25
N LEU A 69 -30.02 18.74 12.18
CA LEU A 69 -30.21 19.06 13.59
C LEU A 69 -30.28 20.57 13.82
N GLY A 70 -29.44 21.34 13.11
CA GLY A 70 -29.48 22.79 13.09
C GLY A 70 -30.83 23.34 12.62
N LEU A 71 -31.36 22.83 11.51
CA LEU A 71 -32.68 23.23 11.00
C LEU A 71 -33.82 22.88 11.97
N VAL A 72 -33.78 21.71 12.60
CA VAL A 72 -34.80 21.32 13.59
C VAL A 72 -34.79 22.29 14.78
N ILE A 73 -33.60 22.60 15.32
CA ILE A 73 -33.44 23.55 16.44
C ILE A 73 -33.85 24.96 16.01
N GLY A 74 -33.41 25.39 14.82
CA GLY A 74 -33.74 26.70 14.24
C GLY A 74 -35.24 26.86 14.00
N SER A 75 -35.93 25.80 13.59
CA SER A 75 -37.38 25.82 13.35
C SER A 75 -38.18 25.88 14.65
N LEU A 76 -37.72 25.18 15.71
CA LEU A 76 -38.36 25.24 17.04
C LEU A 76 -38.26 26.64 17.64
N LEU A 77 -37.10 27.28 17.54
CA LEU A 77 -36.88 28.66 18.01
C LEU A 77 -37.58 29.68 17.11
N GLY A 78 -37.52 29.47 15.80
CA GLY A 78 -38.13 30.33 14.80
C GLY A 78 -39.65 30.39 14.88
N TYR A 79 -40.31 29.29 15.29
CA TYR A 79 -41.77 29.23 15.37
C TYR A 79 -42.38 30.30 16.29
N VAL A 80 -41.67 30.66 17.36
CA VAL A 80 -42.08 31.74 18.28
C VAL A 80 -42.05 33.11 17.59
N LEU A 81 -41.12 33.30 16.64
CA LEU A 81 -40.86 34.56 15.96
C LEU A 81 -41.84 34.84 14.82
N LEU A 82 -42.51 33.82 14.29
CA LEU A 82 -43.57 33.98 13.29
C LEU A 82 -44.77 34.79 13.80
N ARG A 83 -44.90 34.99 15.12
CA ARG A 83 -45.96 35.80 15.75
C ARG A 83 -45.69 37.31 15.73
N LEU A 84 -44.48 37.72 15.32
CA LEU A 84 -44.09 39.12 15.24
C LEU A 84 -44.36 39.67 13.84
N GLU A 85 -44.62 40.98 13.74
CA GLU A 85 -44.68 41.65 12.43
C GLU A 85 -43.32 41.55 11.73
N GLY A 86 -43.30 41.03 10.51
CA GLY A 86 -42.04 40.71 9.78
C GLY A 86 -41.35 39.43 10.26
N GLY A 87 -41.98 38.64 11.13
CA GLY A 87 -41.43 37.42 11.75
C GLY A 87 -40.95 36.35 10.77
N ILE A 88 -41.39 36.38 9.51
CA ILE A 88 -40.98 35.40 8.51
C ILE A 88 -39.57 35.67 7.98
N PHE A 89 -39.19 36.93 7.80
CA PHE A 89 -37.80 37.26 7.45
C PHE A 89 -36.85 36.83 8.56
N LEU A 90 -37.26 37.02 9.82
CA LEU A 90 -36.51 36.60 11.00
C LEU A 90 -36.46 35.07 11.13
N PHE A 91 -37.55 34.37 10.81
CA PHE A 91 -37.63 32.91 10.75
C PHE A 91 -36.64 32.35 9.72
N ILE A 92 -36.64 32.89 8.51
CA ILE A 92 -35.74 32.46 7.43
C ILE A 92 -34.29 32.74 7.81
N LEU A 93 -34.00 33.90 8.38
CA LEU A 93 -32.65 34.28 8.83
C LEU A 93 -32.12 33.30 9.89
N ILE A 94 -32.93 33.00 10.91
CA ILE A 94 -32.53 32.12 12.01
C ILE A 94 -32.37 30.68 11.54
N ASN A 95 -33.29 30.15 10.73
CA ASN A 95 -33.14 28.81 10.18
C ASN A 95 -31.90 28.69 9.30
N SER A 96 -31.61 29.71 8.48
CA SER A 96 -30.41 29.75 7.65
C SER A 96 -29.13 29.79 8.49
N LEU A 97 -29.12 30.58 9.57
CA LEU A 97 -27.99 30.66 10.50
C LEU A 97 -27.74 29.33 11.20
N PHE A 98 -28.78 28.70 11.73
CA PHE A 98 -28.66 27.42 12.44
C PHE A 98 -28.34 26.25 11.50
N ALA A 99 -28.83 26.26 10.26
CA ALA A 99 -28.42 25.29 9.25
C ALA A 99 -26.92 25.40 8.94
N TYR A 100 -26.41 26.62 8.79
CA TYR A 100 -24.99 26.88 8.55
C TYR A 100 -24.12 26.46 9.74
N LEU A 101 -24.50 26.83 10.96
CA LEU A 101 -23.80 26.42 12.19
C LEU A 101 -23.82 24.91 12.39
N GLY A 102 -24.98 24.27 12.15
CA GLY A 102 -25.11 22.82 12.19
C GLY A 102 -24.19 22.13 11.18
N TYR A 103 -24.13 22.66 9.95
CA TYR A 103 -23.25 22.14 8.91
C TYR A 103 -21.77 22.25 9.26
N THR A 104 -21.31 23.40 9.77
CA THR A 104 -19.89 23.61 10.12
C THR A 104 -19.44 22.75 11.29
N VAL A 105 -20.26 22.63 12.33
CA VAL A 105 -20.01 21.74 13.48
C VAL A 105 -20.03 20.28 13.04
N GLY A 106 -21.02 19.89 12.23
CA GLY A 106 -21.13 18.54 11.70
C GLY A 106 -19.95 18.15 10.80
N LEU A 107 -19.43 19.08 9.98
CA LEU A 107 -18.25 18.85 9.15
C LEU A 107 -17.00 18.60 10.00
N ALA A 108 -16.80 19.38 11.06
CA ALA A 108 -15.67 19.21 11.97
C ALA A 108 -15.73 17.83 12.65
N TRP A 109 -16.90 17.46 13.16
CA TRP A 109 -17.11 16.18 13.83
C TRP A 109 -16.97 14.98 12.88
N GLY A 110 -17.51 15.08 11.67
CA GLY A 110 -17.37 14.05 10.65
C GLY A 110 -15.94 13.89 10.13
N LYS A 111 -15.12 14.95 10.18
CA LYS A 111 -13.69 14.89 9.86
C LYS A 111 -12.94 14.08 10.93
N GLU A 112 -13.17 14.38 12.21
CA GLU A 112 -12.56 13.63 13.32
C GLU A 112 -12.93 12.15 13.31
N LEU A 113 -14.20 11.82 13.00
CA LEU A 113 -14.65 10.42 12.80
C LEU A 113 -14.00 9.75 11.59
N GLY A 114 -13.73 10.50 10.52
CA GLY A 114 -13.04 10.01 9.33
C GLY A 114 -11.57 9.68 9.56
N ASP A 115 -10.93 10.38 10.51
CA ASP A 115 -9.52 10.18 10.87
C ASP A 115 -9.32 8.99 11.84
N LEU A 116 -10.40 8.35 12.31
CA LEU A 116 -10.32 7.16 13.16
C LEU A 116 -9.72 5.96 12.40
N PRO A 117 -8.86 5.15 13.04
CA PRO A 117 -8.15 4.02 12.42
C PRO A 117 -9.08 2.91 11.89
N MET A 118 -10.34 2.86 12.35
CA MET A 118 -11.36 1.93 11.85
C MET A 118 -11.95 2.36 10.49
N PHE A 119 -11.95 3.67 10.20
CA PHE A 119 -12.43 4.26 8.94
C PHE A 119 -11.31 4.70 8.01
N GLN A 120 -10.09 4.82 8.51
CA GLN A 120 -8.87 4.70 7.73
C GLN A 120 -8.76 3.26 7.20
N ARG A 121 -9.55 2.93 6.18
CA ARG A 121 -9.05 1.99 5.18
C ARG A 121 -7.73 2.58 4.74
N ARG A 122 -6.62 1.96 5.18
CA ARG A 122 -5.32 2.07 4.52
C ARG A 122 -5.64 2.10 3.04
N GLY A 123 -5.48 3.27 2.43
CA GLY A 123 -5.61 3.41 0.99
C GLY A 123 -4.57 2.47 0.41
N THR A 124 -5.00 1.25 0.07
CA THR A 124 -4.38 0.54 -1.02
C THR A 124 -4.63 1.45 -2.20
N SER A 125 -3.65 2.29 -2.49
CA SER A 125 -3.54 3.01 -3.73
C SER A 125 -3.98 2.01 -4.81
N GLU A 126 -5.02 2.33 -5.57
CA GLU A 126 -5.53 1.50 -6.69
C GLU A 126 -4.47 1.25 -7.77
N HIS A 127 -3.25 1.76 -7.57
CA HIS A 127 -2.07 1.53 -8.40
C HIS A 127 -1.02 0.82 -7.55
N PRO A 128 -0.60 -0.40 -7.90
CA PRO A 128 0.50 -1.06 -7.23
C PRO A 128 1.74 -0.15 -7.24
N ARG A 129 2.33 0.05 -6.06
CA ARG A 129 3.46 0.97 -5.86
C ARG A 129 4.59 0.63 -6.83
N ARG A 130 5.15 1.67 -7.45
CA ARG A 130 6.33 1.58 -8.32
C ARG A 130 7.48 0.93 -7.56
N LYS A 131 8.33 0.19 -8.26
CA LYS A 131 9.46 -0.54 -7.67
C LYS A 131 10.74 -0.17 -8.41
N ILE A 132 11.66 0.49 -7.72
CA ILE A 132 12.93 0.93 -8.29
C ILE A 132 13.93 -0.22 -8.22
N LEU A 133 14.55 -0.54 -9.35
CA LEU A 133 15.57 -1.59 -9.43
C LEU A 133 16.96 -1.03 -9.11
N ASP A 134 17.66 -1.71 -8.22
CA ASP A 134 19.09 -1.50 -7.94
C ASP A 134 19.99 -2.35 -8.87
N THR A 135 21.21 -1.88 -9.14
CA THR A 135 22.25 -2.60 -9.90
C THR A 135 22.47 -4.01 -9.36
N SER A 136 22.48 -4.19 -8.04
CA SER A 136 22.71 -5.50 -7.39
C SER A 136 21.66 -6.55 -7.76
N VAL A 137 20.40 -6.12 -7.87
CA VAL A 137 19.28 -7.01 -8.17
C VAL A 137 19.16 -7.32 -9.66
N ILE A 138 19.53 -6.35 -10.49
CA ILE A 138 19.57 -6.50 -11.95
C ILE A 138 20.64 -7.50 -12.36
N ILE A 139 21.85 -7.42 -11.80
CA ILE A 139 22.97 -8.32 -12.12
C ILE A 139 22.68 -9.76 -11.65
N ASP A 140 22.05 -9.93 -10.49
CA ASP A 140 21.62 -11.24 -9.98
C ASP A 140 20.67 -11.93 -10.97
N GLY A 141 19.75 -11.17 -11.57
CA GLY A 141 18.98 -11.61 -12.72
C GLY A 141 17.79 -12.53 -12.42
N ARG A 142 17.46 -12.78 -11.15
CA ARG A 142 16.24 -13.51 -10.75
C ARG A 142 14.95 -12.69 -10.87
N VAL A 143 15.05 -11.37 -11.03
CA VAL A 143 13.89 -10.46 -11.09
C VAL A 143 12.85 -10.88 -12.14
N PRO A 144 13.21 -11.15 -13.42
CA PRO A 144 12.23 -11.52 -14.43
C PRO A 144 11.46 -12.80 -14.05
N ASP A 145 12.14 -13.80 -13.52
CA ASP A 145 11.52 -15.09 -13.17
C ASP A 145 10.55 -14.93 -11.98
N ILE A 146 10.88 -14.04 -11.04
CA ILE A 146 10.00 -13.72 -9.90
C ILE A 146 8.78 -12.91 -10.36
N CYS A 147 8.94 -12.05 -11.35
CA CYS A 147 7.83 -11.36 -12.01
C CYS A 147 6.92 -12.35 -12.76
N ASP A 148 7.50 -13.28 -13.52
CA ASP A 148 6.75 -14.33 -14.24
C ASP A 148 5.96 -15.23 -13.26
N ALA A 149 6.51 -15.47 -12.07
CA ALA A 149 5.82 -16.19 -10.99
C ALA A 149 4.72 -15.38 -10.28
N GLY A 150 4.57 -14.08 -10.58
CA GLY A 150 3.53 -13.21 -10.03
C GLY A 150 3.80 -12.64 -8.63
N PHE A 151 5.03 -12.73 -8.12
CA PHE A 151 5.36 -12.21 -6.77
C PHE A 151 5.70 -10.72 -6.74
N ILE A 152 5.92 -10.09 -7.90
CA ILE A 152 6.24 -8.67 -8.02
C ILE A 152 5.19 -8.00 -8.88
N GLU A 153 4.35 -7.18 -8.25
CA GLU A 153 3.30 -6.38 -8.89
C GLU A 153 3.74 -4.92 -9.08
N GLY A 154 3.11 -4.23 -10.04
CA GLY A 154 3.33 -2.80 -10.32
C GLY A 154 4.36 -2.49 -11.38
N VAL A 155 4.68 -1.21 -11.50
CA VAL A 155 5.64 -0.72 -12.50
C VAL A 155 7.05 -0.86 -11.95
N LEU A 156 7.88 -1.65 -12.64
CA LEU A 156 9.32 -1.70 -12.42
C LEU A 156 9.97 -0.48 -13.06
N VAL A 157 10.77 0.24 -12.29
CA VAL A 157 11.45 1.46 -12.72
C VAL A 157 12.96 1.24 -12.68
N ALA A 158 13.63 1.44 -13.82
CA ALA A 158 15.08 1.51 -13.90
C ALA A 158 15.51 2.97 -14.11
N PRO A 159 16.15 3.61 -13.12
CA PRO A 159 16.65 4.98 -13.28
C PRO A 159 17.81 5.06 -14.27
N GLN A 160 17.93 6.17 -14.99
CA GLN A 160 19.02 6.38 -15.96
C GLN A 160 20.42 6.23 -15.33
N PHE A 161 20.61 6.67 -14.08
CA PHE A 161 21.90 6.50 -13.40
C PHE A 161 22.25 5.03 -13.11
N ILE A 162 21.27 4.13 -12.98
CA ILE A 162 21.52 2.69 -12.86
C ILE A 162 21.95 2.09 -14.20
N LEU A 163 21.36 2.55 -15.32
CA LEU A 163 21.82 2.16 -16.64
C LEU A 163 23.27 2.61 -16.88
N ASN A 164 23.61 3.85 -16.49
CA ASN A 164 24.97 4.37 -16.60
C ASN A 164 25.96 3.56 -15.73
N GLU A 165 25.58 3.20 -14.51
CA GLU A 165 26.39 2.35 -13.63
C GLU A 165 26.64 0.97 -14.27
N LEU A 166 25.60 0.33 -14.81
CA LEU A 166 25.72 -0.96 -15.50
C LEU A 166 26.62 -0.87 -16.74
N GLN A 167 26.53 0.22 -17.52
CA GLN A 167 27.41 0.48 -18.66
C GLN A 167 28.86 0.65 -18.20
N HIS A 168 29.11 1.45 -17.16
CA HIS A 168 30.46 1.60 -16.59
C HIS A 168 31.04 0.26 -16.12
N ILE A 169 30.23 -0.61 -15.52
CA ILE A 169 30.63 -1.97 -15.14
C ILE A 169 30.89 -2.84 -16.40
N ALA A 170 30.07 -2.70 -17.44
CA ALA A 170 30.17 -3.42 -18.71
C ALA A 170 31.37 -2.97 -19.58
N ASP A 171 31.93 -1.79 -19.32
CA ASP A 171 33.14 -1.27 -19.97
C ASP A 171 34.42 -1.50 -19.13
N SER A 172 34.28 -2.19 -17.99
CA SER A 172 35.41 -2.46 -17.10
C SER A 172 36.49 -3.31 -17.79
N SER A 173 37.76 -2.99 -17.50
CA SER A 173 38.91 -3.78 -17.94
C SER A 173 38.90 -5.19 -17.35
N ASP A 174 38.31 -5.37 -16.16
CA ASP A 174 38.13 -6.67 -15.51
C ASP A 174 37.09 -7.53 -16.26
N PRO A 175 37.46 -8.69 -16.83
CA PRO A 175 36.54 -9.56 -17.55
C PRO A 175 35.31 -10.00 -16.75
N LEU A 176 35.44 -10.23 -15.44
CA LEU A 176 34.35 -10.67 -14.58
C LEU A 176 33.34 -9.55 -14.33
N LYS A 177 33.82 -8.33 -14.06
CA LYS A 177 32.96 -7.15 -13.96
C LYS A 177 32.26 -6.88 -15.28
N ARG A 178 32.98 -6.95 -16.39
CA ARG A 178 32.44 -6.80 -17.74
C ARG A 178 31.31 -7.77 -18.05
N ALA A 179 31.48 -9.04 -17.70
CA ALA A 179 30.46 -10.07 -17.86
C ALA A 179 29.21 -9.78 -17.01
N ARG A 180 29.38 -9.32 -15.76
CA ARG A 180 28.28 -8.93 -14.87
C ARG A 180 27.50 -7.72 -15.40
N GLY A 181 28.20 -6.68 -15.86
CA GLY A 181 27.56 -5.48 -16.43
C GLY A 181 26.72 -5.81 -17.67
N ARG A 182 27.29 -6.59 -18.61
CA ARG A 182 26.57 -7.06 -19.80
C ARG A 182 25.34 -7.90 -19.44
N ARG A 183 25.49 -8.85 -18.50
CA ARG A 183 24.36 -9.62 -17.96
C ARG A 183 23.26 -8.72 -17.41
N GLY A 184 23.62 -7.67 -16.66
CA GLY A 184 22.64 -6.74 -16.12
C GLY A 184 21.85 -6.00 -17.22
N LEU A 185 22.54 -5.53 -18.27
CA LEU A 185 21.90 -4.92 -19.43
C LEU A 185 20.99 -5.90 -20.19
N ASP A 186 21.39 -7.17 -20.32
CA ASP A 186 20.57 -8.22 -20.93
C ASP A 186 19.28 -8.48 -20.11
N ILE A 187 19.37 -8.47 -18.77
CA ILE A 187 18.21 -8.60 -17.88
C ILE A 187 17.24 -7.43 -18.03
N LEU A 188 17.73 -6.19 -18.12
CA LEU A 188 16.88 -5.03 -18.39
C LEU A 188 16.16 -5.15 -19.75
N ASN A 189 16.85 -5.62 -20.78
CA ASN A 189 16.26 -5.87 -22.10
C ASN A 189 15.19 -6.98 -22.04
N ARG A 190 15.43 -8.04 -21.25
CA ARG A 190 14.44 -9.10 -21.01
C ARG A 190 13.20 -8.56 -20.29
N LEU A 191 13.36 -7.73 -19.26
CA LEU A 191 12.25 -7.09 -18.54
C LEU A 191 11.44 -6.18 -19.46
N GLN A 192 12.12 -5.38 -20.30
CA GLN A 192 11.46 -4.47 -21.25
C GLN A 192 10.64 -5.21 -22.32
N LYS A 193 11.09 -6.40 -22.74
CA LYS A 193 10.40 -7.22 -23.76
C LYS A 193 9.31 -8.12 -23.17
N ASN A 194 9.20 -8.22 -21.85
CA ASN A 194 8.25 -9.10 -21.21
C ASN A 194 6.85 -8.45 -21.18
N PRO A 195 5.83 -9.01 -21.86
CA PRO A 195 4.50 -8.43 -21.93
C PRO A 195 3.75 -8.46 -20.58
N GLN A 196 4.16 -9.30 -19.63
CA GLN A 196 3.55 -9.40 -18.31
C GLN A 196 4.11 -8.37 -17.32
N VAL A 197 5.20 -7.68 -17.67
CA VAL A 197 5.88 -6.73 -16.78
C VAL A 197 5.70 -5.31 -17.31
N GLN A 198 5.18 -4.43 -16.46
CA GLN A 198 5.20 -3.00 -16.75
C GLN A 198 6.57 -2.45 -16.36
N PHE A 199 7.40 -2.15 -17.37
CA PHE A 199 8.76 -1.66 -17.18
C PHE A 199 8.92 -0.24 -17.74
N GLU A 200 9.49 0.66 -16.95
CA GLU A 200 9.74 2.06 -17.29
C GLU A 200 11.21 2.42 -17.02
N ILE A 201 11.84 3.11 -17.96
CA ILE A 201 13.13 3.77 -17.73
C ILE A 201 12.84 5.22 -17.35
N LEU A 202 13.28 5.63 -16.16
CA LEU A 202 13.05 6.97 -15.67
C LEU A 202 14.31 7.83 -15.84
N ASP A 203 14.21 8.85 -16.69
CA ASP A 203 15.27 9.83 -16.90
C ASP A 203 15.27 10.89 -15.79
N LYS A 204 15.84 10.49 -14.65
CA LYS A 204 15.97 11.33 -13.47
C LYS A 204 17.28 11.05 -12.76
N ASP A 205 18.02 12.12 -12.48
CA ASP A 205 19.28 12.07 -11.75
C ASP A 205 19.32 13.13 -10.64
N PHE A 206 20.18 12.91 -9.65
CA PHE A 206 20.41 13.81 -8.52
C PHE A 206 21.87 14.25 -8.52
N PRO A 207 22.26 15.30 -9.28
CA PRO A 207 23.67 15.70 -9.45
C PRO A 207 24.37 16.08 -8.14
N LYS A 208 23.60 16.51 -7.13
CA LYS A 208 24.12 16.89 -5.81
C LYS A 208 24.47 15.69 -4.93
N ILE A 209 24.01 14.49 -5.28
CA ILE A 209 24.24 13.26 -4.52
C ILE A 209 25.23 12.41 -5.33
N LYS A 210 26.37 12.06 -4.73
CA LYS A 210 27.39 11.25 -5.42
C LYS A 210 27.07 9.75 -5.38
N GLU A 211 26.62 9.26 -4.23
CA GLU A 211 26.40 7.85 -3.99
C GLU A 211 25.11 7.35 -4.66
N VAL A 212 25.21 6.26 -5.43
CA VAL A 212 24.08 5.63 -6.14
C VAL A 212 22.98 5.20 -5.15
N ASP A 213 23.37 4.60 -4.03
CA ASP A 213 22.47 4.18 -2.95
C ASP A 213 21.61 5.35 -2.43
N SER A 214 22.25 6.49 -2.18
CA SER A 214 21.58 7.71 -1.73
C SER A 214 20.66 8.28 -2.82
N LYS A 215 21.01 8.14 -4.10
CA LYS A 215 20.12 8.51 -5.23
C LYS A 215 18.89 7.61 -5.30
N LEU A 216 19.04 6.30 -5.10
CA LEU A 216 17.93 5.34 -5.07
C LEU A 216 16.93 5.69 -3.96
N ILE A 217 17.41 5.99 -2.75
CA ILE A 217 16.55 6.36 -1.62
C ILE A 217 15.85 7.71 -1.88
N ALA A 218 16.59 8.70 -2.42
CA ALA A 218 16.01 10.00 -2.78
C ALA A 218 14.89 9.85 -3.83
N LEU A 219 15.14 9.05 -4.87
CA LEU A 219 14.15 8.76 -5.89
C LEU A 219 12.93 8.06 -5.30
N ALA A 220 13.14 7.02 -4.49
CA ALA A 220 12.08 6.24 -3.87
C ALA A 220 11.13 7.10 -3.02
N LYS A 221 11.67 8.07 -2.28
CA LYS A 221 10.87 9.04 -1.52
C LYS A 221 10.07 9.96 -2.41
N GLU A 222 10.65 10.42 -3.51
CA GLU A 222 10.01 11.41 -4.38
C GLU A 222 8.86 10.82 -5.21
N ILE A 223 9.01 9.57 -5.68
CA ILE A 223 7.98 8.90 -6.48
C ILE A 223 7.13 7.88 -5.68
N GLU A 224 7.25 7.91 -4.35
CA GLU A 224 6.57 6.98 -3.42
C GLU A 224 6.71 5.50 -3.82
N ALA A 225 7.93 5.11 -4.19
CA ALA A 225 8.27 3.78 -4.67
C ALA A 225 8.95 2.91 -3.60
N ASP A 226 8.85 1.59 -3.77
CA ASP A 226 9.67 0.63 -3.02
C ASP A 226 11.01 0.43 -3.73
N VAL A 227 12.07 0.10 -2.98
CA VAL A 227 13.38 -0.23 -3.54
C VAL A 227 13.55 -1.75 -3.60
N LEU A 228 13.85 -2.30 -4.78
CA LEU A 228 14.20 -3.71 -4.96
C LEU A 228 15.73 -3.86 -5.02
N THR A 229 16.33 -4.50 -4.01
CA THR A 229 17.79 -4.62 -3.88
C THR A 229 18.21 -5.95 -3.25
N ASN A 230 19.43 -6.41 -3.54
CA ASN A 230 20.07 -7.51 -2.83
C ASN A 230 21.02 -7.05 -1.73
N ASP A 231 21.31 -5.75 -1.64
CA ASP A 231 22.23 -5.18 -0.68
C ASP A 231 21.58 -5.06 0.72
N PHE A 232 22.23 -5.66 1.72
CA PHE A 232 21.77 -5.66 3.10
C PHE A 232 21.96 -4.30 3.80
N ASN A 233 23.01 -3.56 3.44
CA ASN A 233 23.29 -2.24 4.00
C ASN A 233 22.31 -1.21 3.43
N LEU A 234 22.07 -1.22 2.12
CA LEU A 234 21.06 -0.37 1.49
C LEU A 234 19.68 -0.61 2.13
N ASN A 235 19.33 -1.88 2.39
CA ASN A 235 18.09 -2.22 3.08
C ASN A 235 17.96 -1.53 4.45
N LYS A 236 18.99 -1.64 5.31
CA LYS A 236 18.98 -1.00 6.63
C LYS A 236 18.86 0.52 6.55
N VAL A 237 19.64 1.16 5.67
CA VAL A 237 19.65 2.63 5.54
C VAL A 237 18.31 3.12 4.99
N ALA A 238 17.75 2.47 3.97
CA ALA A 238 16.47 2.84 3.38
C ALA A 238 15.29 2.69 4.37
N GLN A 239 15.27 1.62 5.18
CA GLN A 239 14.25 1.43 6.21
C GLN A 239 14.27 2.53 7.28
N ILE A 240 15.46 2.92 7.77
CA ILE A 240 15.60 4.05 8.73
C ILE A 240 15.07 5.35 8.12
N GLN A 241 15.22 5.51 6.81
CA GLN A 241 14.76 6.66 6.05
C GLN A 241 13.28 6.60 5.66
N GLY A 242 12.53 5.58 6.08
CA GLY A 242 11.10 5.43 5.80
C GLY A 242 10.79 4.92 4.39
N VAL A 243 11.77 4.37 3.68
CA VAL A 243 11.59 3.76 2.36
C VAL A 243 11.42 2.25 2.53
N ASN A 244 10.37 1.71 1.92
CA ASN A 244 10.12 0.27 1.94
C ASN A 244 11.07 -0.45 0.98
N VAL A 245 11.60 -1.59 1.40
CA VAL A 245 12.62 -2.35 0.67
C VAL A 245 12.16 -3.78 0.46
N LEU A 246 12.24 -4.22 -0.79
CA LEU A 246 12.01 -5.59 -1.21
C LEU A 246 13.37 -6.23 -1.46
N ASN A 247 13.74 -7.21 -0.64
CA ASN A 247 15.02 -7.89 -0.77
C ASN A 247 14.86 -9.32 -1.27
N ILE A 248 15.44 -9.64 -2.44
CA ILE A 248 15.25 -10.97 -3.07
C ILE A 248 15.94 -12.06 -2.25
N ASN A 249 17.05 -11.77 -1.57
CA ASN A 249 17.67 -12.74 -0.68
C ASN A 249 16.78 -13.05 0.54
N GLN A 250 16.03 -12.06 1.04
CA GLN A 250 15.03 -12.29 2.09
C GLN A 250 13.86 -13.14 1.56
N LEU A 251 13.36 -12.84 0.35
CA LEU A 251 12.33 -13.64 -0.31
C LEU A 251 12.79 -15.10 -0.49
N ALA A 252 13.98 -15.30 -1.03
CA ALA A 252 14.55 -16.63 -1.25
C ALA A 252 14.68 -17.43 0.05
N ASN A 253 15.05 -16.79 1.16
CA ASN A 253 15.08 -17.44 2.46
C ASN A 253 13.68 -17.73 3.02
N ALA A 254 12.70 -16.87 2.77
CA ALA A 254 11.33 -17.04 3.24
C ALA A 254 10.59 -18.20 2.55
N VAL A 255 10.97 -18.53 1.32
CA VAL A 255 10.39 -19.65 0.55
C VAL A 255 11.16 -20.96 0.70
N LYS A 256 12.19 -21.01 1.55
CA LYS A 256 12.90 -22.28 1.83
C LYS A 256 11.94 -23.28 2.49
N PRO A 257 11.94 -24.55 2.07
CA PRO A 257 11.13 -25.58 2.69
C PRO A 257 11.32 -25.60 4.23
N ILE A 258 10.20 -25.58 4.93
CA ILE A 258 10.15 -25.77 6.37
C ILE A 258 10.13 -27.28 6.59
N VAL A 259 11.21 -27.80 7.15
CA VAL A 259 11.23 -29.14 7.71
C VAL A 259 10.61 -29.04 9.10
N LEU A 260 9.75 -29.98 9.49
CA LEU A 260 9.15 -30.04 10.83
C LEU A 260 9.65 -31.26 11.62
N PRO A 261 9.70 -31.19 12.97
CA PRO A 261 9.89 -32.38 13.79
C PRO A 261 8.84 -33.46 13.44
N GLY A 262 9.29 -34.70 13.26
CA GLY A 262 8.47 -35.82 12.84
C GLY A 262 8.43 -36.07 11.33
N GLU A 263 8.90 -35.15 10.49
CA GLU A 263 9.01 -35.39 9.05
C GLU A 263 10.16 -36.35 8.73
N SER A 264 9.96 -37.17 7.70
CA SER A 264 11.00 -38.04 7.15
C SER A 264 11.77 -37.32 6.04
N LEU A 265 13.10 -37.40 6.07
CA LEU A 265 14.00 -36.85 5.06
C LEU A 265 14.92 -37.95 4.55
N SER A 266 15.24 -37.95 3.25
CA SER A 266 16.32 -38.77 2.72
C SER A 266 17.60 -37.95 2.71
N VAL A 267 18.64 -38.41 3.40
CA VAL A 267 19.92 -37.70 3.50
C VAL A 267 21.09 -38.65 3.27
N THR A 268 22.15 -38.15 2.64
CA THR A 268 23.40 -38.88 2.47
C THR A 268 24.42 -38.40 3.49
N ILE A 269 24.92 -39.30 4.34
CA ILE A 269 25.90 -38.96 5.37
C ILE A 269 27.23 -38.61 4.69
N ALA A 270 27.63 -37.36 4.75
CA ALA A 270 28.82 -36.85 4.10
C ALA A 270 30.07 -36.96 4.98
N LYS A 271 29.92 -36.76 6.30
CA LYS A 271 31.04 -36.70 7.25
C LYS A 271 30.65 -37.26 8.61
N GLN A 272 31.64 -37.62 9.41
CA GLN A 272 31.46 -37.97 10.82
C GLN A 272 31.15 -36.70 11.63
N GLY A 273 30.22 -36.80 12.57
CA GLY A 273 29.82 -35.72 13.46
C GLY A 273 30.81 -35.46 14.57
N LYS A 274 30.56 -34.38 15.33
CA LYS A 274 31.46 -33.93 16.40
C LYS A 274 31.36 -34.82 17.65
N GLU A 275 30.17 -35.34 17.95
CA GLU A 275 29.96 -36.26 19.06
C GLU A 275 29.99 -37.71 18.59
N LYS A 276 30.34 -38.63 19.50
CA LYS A 276 30.39 -40.07 19.19
C LYS A 276 29.02 -40.56 18.70
N GLY A 277 29.02 -41.33 17.62
CA GLY A 277 27.82 -41.86 16.99
C GLY A 277 27.15 -40.92 16.00
N GLN A 278 27.51 -39.64 15.91
CA GLN A 278 26.85 -38.71 14.97
C GLN A 278 27.42 -38.81 13.55
N GLY A 279 26.54 -38.64 12.57
CA GLY A 279 26.88 -38.33 11.18
C GLY A 279 26.39 -36.92 10.82
N VAL A 280 27.01 -36.31 9.81
CA VAL A 280 26.59 -35.02 9.26
C VAL A 280 26.28 -35.18 7.79
N ALA A 281 25.08 -34.77 7.41
CA ALA A 281 24.62 -34.64 6.04
C ALA A 281 24.30 -33.16 5.74
N TYR A 282 24.14 -32.86 4.46
CA TYR A 282 23.72 -31.55 4.00
C TYR A 282 22.53 -31.72 3.05
N LEU A 283 21.51 -30.88 3.21
CA LEU A 283 20.45 -30.74 2.21
C LEU A 283 20.98 -30.01 0.97
N GLU A 284 20.21 -30.02 -0.12
CA GLU A 284 20.57 -29.33 -1.36
C GLU A 284 20.79 -27.83 -1.19
N ASP A 285 20.11 -27.22 -0.20
CA ASP A 285 20.24 -25.79 0.13
C ASP A 285 21.41 -25.48 1.08
N GLY A 286 22.20 -26.49 1.45
CA GLY A 286 23.34 -26.38 2.36
C GLY A 286 22.99 -26.46 3.86
N THR A 287 21.73 -26.67 4.22
CA THR A 287 21.32 -26.87 5.63
C THR A 287 22.01 -28.11 6.21
N MET A 288 22.68 -27.94 7.36
CA MET A 288 23.36 -29.03 8.04
C MET A 288 22.36 -29.92 8.78
N VAL A 289 22.40 -31.23 8.50
CA VAL A 289 21.59 -32.26 9.17
C VAL A 289 22.51 -33.14 10.00
N VAL A 290 22.37 -33.08 11.31
CA VAL A 290 23.09 -33.94 12.26
C VAL A 290 22.24 -35.18 12.51
N VAL A 291 22.76 -36.34 12.15
CA VAL A 291 22.06 -37.62 12.26
C VAL A 291 22.64 -38.44 13.41
N GLU A 292 21.82 -38.77 14.40
CA GLU A 292 22.19 -39.70 15.47
C GLU A 292 22.48 -41.09 14.92
N GLN A 293 23.44 -41.82 15.48
CA GLN A 293 23.90 -43.12 14.96
C GLN A 293 24.36 -43.12 13.48
N GLY A 294 24.59 -41.93 12.89
CA GLY A 294 25.03 -41.75 11.51
C GLY A 294 26.51 -42.05 11.25
N GLU A 295 27.34 -42.18 12.30
CA GLU A 295 28.80 -42.42 12.18
C GLU A 295 29.13 -43.65 11.30
N TYR A 296 28.34 -44.73 11.44
CA TYR A 296 28.55 -45.99 10.72
C TYR A 296 27.92 -46.01 9.31
N LEU A 297 27.25 -44.93 8.91
CA LEU A 297 26.46 -44.83 7.68
C LEU A 297 27.09 -43.85 6.67
N LEU A 298 28.38 -43.59 6.79
CA LEU A 298 29.16 -42.74 5.88
C LEU A 298 28.95 -43.13 4.41
N ASN A 299 28.72 -42.12 3.56
CA ASN A 299 28.45 -42.22 2.13
C ASN A 299 27.19 -43.05 1.77
N LYS A 300 26.32 -43.37 2.73
CA LYS A 300 25.04 -44.03 2.48
C LYS A 300 23.91 -43.02 2.51
N SER A 301 22.96 -43.19 1.60
CA SER A 301 21.68 -42.48 1.61
C SER A 301 20.71 -43.25 2.51
N ILE A 302 20.19 -42.59 3.54
CA ILE A 302 19.28 -43.17 4.52
C ILE A 302 18.09 -42.27 4.76
N GLU A 303 16.95 -42.87 5.10
CA GLU A 303 15.77 -42.13 5.54
C GLU A 303 15.89 -41.85 7.04
N VAL A 304 15.74 -40.59 7.43
CA VAL A 304 15.86 -40.10 8.80
C VAL A 304 14.58 -39.37 9.20
N THR A 305 14.21 -39.46 10.46
CA THR A 305 13.10 -38.68 11.03
C THR A 305 13.66 -37.50 11.81
N VAL A 306 13.14 -36.31 11.54
CA VAL A 306 13.59 -35.07 12.16
C VAL A 306 13.16 -35.08 13.63
N THR A 307 14.11 -34.94 14.55
CA THR A 307 13.85 -34.92 15.99
C THR A 307 13.69 -33.50 16.51
N SER A 308 14.56 -32.59 16.08
CA SER A 308 14.52 -31.20 16.50
C SER A 308 15.23 -30.29 15.50
N ILE A 309 14.97 -28.99 15.62
CA ILE A 309 15.54 -27.97 14.74
C ILE A 309 16.13 -26.88 15.62
N LEU A 310 17.39 -26.54 15.36
CA LEU A 310 18.10 -25.51 16.08
C LEU A 310 18.47 -24.38 15.12
N GLN A 311 18.06 -23.15 15.46
CA GLN A 311 18.51 -21.96 14.74
C GLN A 311 19.83 -21.47 15.34
N THR A 312 20.85 -21.30 14.50
CA THR A 312 22.16 -20.74 14.88
C THR A 312 22.45 -19.45 14.11
N PRO A 313 23.42 -18.63 14.55
CA PRO A 313 23.82 -17.43 13.79
C PRO A 313 24.32 -17.72 12.37
N ALA A 314 24.85 -18.93 12.11
CA ALA A 314 25.34 -19.35 10.81
C ALA A 314 24.25 -19.97 9.92
N GLY A 315 23.04 -20.19 10.45
CA GLY A 315 21.93 -20.80 9.74
C GLY A 315 21.16 -21.82 10.58
N ARG A 316 20.30 -22.59 9.90
CA ARG A 316 19.49 -23.65 10.51
C ARG A 316 20.29 -24.95 10.58
N MET A 317 20.18 -25.65 11.71
CA MET A 317 20.71 -27.00 11.91
C MET A 317 19.54 -27.93 12.23
N ILE A 318 19.48 -29.07 11.55
CA ILE A 318 18.42 -30.06 11.73
C ILE A 318 19.04 -31.25 12.46
N PHE A 319 18.40 -31.72 13.53
CA PHE A 319 18.73 -32.97 14.19
C PHE A 319 17.75 -34.03 13.75
N ALA A 320 18.25 -35.21 13.42
CA ALA A 320 17.45 -36.32 12.95
C ALA A 320 17.99 -37.65 13.49
N ALA A 321 17.13 -38.65 13.54
CA ALA A 321 17.48 -40.02 13.86
C ALA A 321 17.12 -40.94 12.68
N PRO A 322 17.88 -42.02 12.42
CA PRO A 322 17.54 -43.01 11.42
C PRO A 322 16.11 -43.49 11.64
N LYS A 323 15.32 -43.53 10.56
CA LYS A 323 13.96 -44.04 10.62
C LYS A 323 14.05 -45.54 10.93
N THR A 324 13.74 -45.91 12.16
CA THR A 324 13.59 -47.30 12.54
C THR A 324 12.29 -47.78 11.92
N ASN A 325 12.38 -48.66 10.92
CA ASN A 325 11.23 -49.42 10.45
C ASN A 325 10.78 -50.31 11.61
N GLY A 326 9.85 -49.80 12.42
CA GLY A 326 9.08 -50.63 13.34
C GLY A 326 8.38 -51.70 12.52
N GLY A 327 8.65 -52.97 12.83
CA GLY A 327 7.87 -54.11 12.34
C GLY A 327 6.48 -54.15 12.94
#